data_AF-L9W8J1-F1
#
_entry.id   AF-L9W8J1-F1
#
_cell.length_a   1.000
_cell.length_b   1.000
_cell.length_c   1.000
_cell.angle_alpha   90.00
_cell.angle_beta   90.00
_cell.angle_gamma   90.00
#
_symmetry.space_group_name_H-M   'P 1'
#
loop_
_entity.id
_entity.type
_entity.pdbx_description
1 polymer ?
#
loop_
_entity_poly.entity_id
_entity_poly.type
_entity_poly.pdbx_seq_one_letter_code
_entity_poly.pdbx_strand_id
1 'polypeptide(L)'
;MGYTLHYYDLVLACIAASLSLGAGIGYVTSVPLEPALAVFGVIAIGLIGHALFVNGPVDEPEDLTDELEVEEVPQVLSPMGSAE
;
A
#
# COMPACT_ATOMS: atom_id res chain seq x y z
N MET A 1 -1.67 24.54 6.07
CA MET A 1 -0.84 23.37 5.72
C MET A 1 -1.28 22.93 4.34
N GLY A 2 -0.45 23.11 3.32
CA GLY A 2 -0.76 22.62 1.98
C GLY A 2 -0.60 21.11 1.98
N TYR A 3 -1.63 20.36 1.59
CA TYR A 3 -1.48 18.93 1.36
C TYR A 3 -0.54 18.74 0.17
N THR A 4 0.65 18.21 0.43
CA THR A 4 1.54 17.73 -0.61
C THR A 4 1.09 16.32 -0.97
N LEU A 5 0.66 16.11 -2.21
CA LEU A 5 0.34 14.77 -2.72
C LEU A 5 1.59 13.89 -2.62
N HIS A 6 1.52 12.82 -1.82
CA HIS A 6 2.60 11.86 -1.71
C HIS A 6 2.45 10.76 -2.76
N TYR A 7 3.57 10.09 -3.09
CA TYR A 7 3.58 8.98 -4.05
C TYR A 7 2.56 7.89 -3.67
N TYR A 8 2.49 7.52 -2.40
CA TYR A 8 1.54 6.50 -1.94
C TYR A 8 0.08 6.95 -1.99
N ASP A 9 -0.21 8.26 -1.95
CA ASP A 9 -1.57 8.77 -2.19
C ASP A 9 -1.98 8.52 -3.65
N LEU A 10 -1.05 8.69 -4.59
CA LEU A 10 -1.27 8.39 -6.01
C LEU A 10 -1.44 6.90 -6.24
N VAL A 11 -0.61 6.06 -5.61
CA VAL A 11 -0.76 4.59 -5.68
C VAL A 11 -2.13 4.16 -5.16
N LEU A 12 -2.57 4.72 -4.02
CA LEU A 12 -3.88 4.45 -3.45
C LEU A 12 -5.01 4.85 -4.40
N ALA A 13 -4.91 6.05 -5.01
CA ALA A 13 -5.87 6.50 -6.00
C ALA A 13 -5.91 5.56 -7.23
N CYS A 14 -4.76 5.08 -7.71
CA CYS A 14 -4.68 4.14 -8.82
C CYS A 14 -5.31 2.77 -8.49
N ILE A 15 -5.15 2.26 -7.26
CA ILE A 15 -5.81 1.04 -6.81
C ILE A 15 -7.33 1.22 -6.80
N ALA A 16 -7.80 2.31 -6.20
CA ALA A 16 -9.23 2.64 -6.17
C ALA A 16 -9.80 2.80 -7.58
N ALA A 17 -9.07 3.47 -8.48
CA ALA A 17 -9.45 3.63 -9.88
C ALA A 17 -9.50 2.29 -10.62
N SER A 18 -8.51 1.41 -10.41
CA SER A 18 -8.49 0.07 -11.03
C SER A 18 -9.72 -0.74 -10.67
N LEU A 19 -10.02 -0.87 -9.38
CA LEU A 19 -11.19 -1.62 -8.92
C LEU A 19 -12.51 -0.98 -9.35
N SER A 20 -12.58 0.36 -9.33
CA SER A 20 -13.74 1.10 -9.82
C SER A 20 -13.96 0.92 -11.31
N LEU A 21 -12.90 0.80 -12.11
CA LEU A 21 -12.98 0.47 -13.53
C LEU A 21 -13.49 -0.96 -13.75
N GLY A 22 -13.00 -1.93 -12.98
CA GLY A 22 -13.50 -3.31 -13.03
C GLY A 22 -15.00 -3.38 -12.71
N ALA A 23 -15.42 -2.72 -11.63
CA ALA A 23 -16.83 -2.62 -11.26
C ALA A 23 -17.66 -1.89 -12.33
N GLY A 24 -17.15 -0.76 -12.83
CA GLY A 24 -17.79 0.04 -13.86
C GLY A 24 -18.01 -0.75 -15.14
N ILE A 25 -16.98 -1.45 -15.63
CA ILE A 25 -17.07 -2.31 -16.82
C ILE A 25 -18.09 -3.43 -16.61
N GLY A 26 -18.04 -4.12 -15.48
CA GLY A 26 -19.00 -5.19 -15.16
C GLY A 26 -20.44 -4.70 -15.02
N TYR A 27 -20.64 -3.41 -14.76
CA TYR A 27 -21.96 -2.80 -14.63
C TYR A 27 -22.51 -2.20 -15.93
N VAL A 28 -21.65 -1.56 -16.75
CA VAL A 28 -22.09 -0.83 -17.96
C VAL A 28 -21.93 -1.62 -19.26
N THR A 29 -21.31 -2.79 -19.22
CA THR A 29 -21.08 -3.64 -20.39
C THR A 29 -21.69 -5.04 -20.20
N SER A 30 -21.60 -5.88 -21.23
CA SER A 30 -21.99 -7.30 -21.14
C SER A 30 -20.92 -8.21 -20.53
N VAL A 31 -19.79 -7.65 -20.06
CA VAL A 31 -18.75 -8.42 -19.40
C VAL A 31 -19.24 -8.79 -17.99
N PRO A 32 -19.17 -10.07 -17.57
CA PRO A 32 -19.57 -10.45 -16.22
C PRO A 32 -18.73 -9.75 -15.15
N LEU A 33 -19.36 -9.40 -14.02
CA LEU A 33 -18.76 -8.57 -12.98
C LEU A 33 -17.57 -9.26 -12.30
N GLU A 34 -17.69 -10.55 -12.00
CA GLU A 34 -16.67 -11.34 -11.32
C GLU A 34 -15.34 -11.39 -12.08
N PRO A 35 -15.29 -11.78 -13.38
CA PRO A 35 -14.05 -11.76 -14.15
C PRO A 35 -13.53 -10.33 -14.40
N ALA A 36 -14.40 -9.33 -14.55
CA ALA A 36 -13.97 -7.94 -14.68
C ALA A 36 -13.22 -7.48 -13.42
N LEU A 37 -13.80 -7.70 -12.23
CA LEU A 37 -13.14 -7.40 -10.97
C LEU A 37 -11.87 -8.21 -10.75
N ALA A 38 -11.85 -9.50 -11.15
CA ALA A 38 -10.65 -10.33 -11.03
C ALA A 38 -9.48 -9.76 -11.85
N VAL A 39 -9.71 -9.37 -13.10
CA VAL A 39 -8.67 -8.78 -13.97
C VAL A 39 -8.15 -7.47 -13.39
N PHE A 40 -9.03 -6.55 -13.01
CA PHE A 40 -8.63 -5.26 -12.43
C PHE A 40 -8.04 -5.40 -11.02
N GLY A 41 -8.40 -6.46 -10.29
CA GLY A 41 -7.77 -6.85 -9.03
C GLY A 41 -6.32 -7.29 -9.23
N VAL A 42 -6.02 -8.06 -10.27
CA VAL A 42 -4.62 -8.41 -10.62
C VAL A 42 -3.81 -7.16 -10.97
N ILE A 43 -4.39 -6.20 -11.69
CA ILE A 43 -3.74 -4.91 -11.96
C ILE A 43 -3.45 -4.17 -10.64
N ALA A 44 -4.42 -4.12 -9.71
CA ALA A 44 -4.22 -3.50 -8.40
C ALA A 44 -3.11 -4.18 -7.60
N ILE A 45 -3.04 -5.52 -7.62
CA ILE A 45 -1.95 -6.28 -6.99
C ILE A 45 -0.60 -5.91 -7.61
N GLY A 46 -0.52 -5.75 -8.94
CA GLY A 46 0.69 -5.30 -9.61
C GLY A 46 1.14 -3.89 -9.17
N LEU A 47 0.19 -2.96 -9.01
CA LEU A 47 0.47 -1.62 -8.48
C LEU A 47 1.00 -1.67 -7.04
N ILE A 48 0.38 -2.48 -6.19
CA ILE A 48 0.82 -2.70 -4.80
C ILE A 48 2.23 -3.29 -4.81
N GLY A 49 2.48 -4.33 -5.59
CA GLY A 49 3.80 -4.96 -5.71
C GLY A 49 4.87 -3.97 -6.15
N HIS A 50 4.60 -3.17 -7.18
CA HIS A 50 5.54 -2.12 -7.61
C HIS A 50 5.82 -1.10 -6.50
N ALA A 51 4.78 -0.64 -5.81
CA ALA A 51 4.91 0.33 -4.74
C ALA A 51 5.63 -0.22 -3.49
N LEU A 52 5.64 -1.53 -3.28
CA LEU A 52 6.33 -2.13 -2.13
C LEU A 52 7.76 -2.58 -2.46
N PHE A 53 8.01 -3.04 -3.68
CA PHE A 53 9.27 -3.71 -4.03
C PHE A 53 10.15 -2.94 -5.02
N VAL A 54 9.60 -1.96 -5.74
CA VAL A 54 10.38 -1.13 -6.69
C VAL A 54 10.59 0.27 -6.12
N ASN A 55 9.54 0.87 -5.58
CA ASN A 55 9.61 2.15 -4.89
C ASN A 55 9.14 1.98 -3.45
N GLY A 56 9.78 1.03 -2.77
CA GLY A 56 9.42 0.58 -1.43
C GLY A 56 9.54 1.70 -0.39
N PRO A 57 8.94 1.51 0.80
CA PRO A 57 8.93 2.52 1.85
C PRO A 57 10.25 2.60 2.64
N VAL A 58 11.21 1.72 2.35
CA VAL A 58 12.54 1.66 2.96
C VAL A 58 13.59 2.22 1.98
N ASP A 59 14.68 2.74 2.51
CA ASP A 59 15.73 3.36 1.71
C ASP A 59 16.57 2.30 0.99
N GLU A 60 16.90 1.20 1.68
CA GLU A 60 17.63 0.06 1.13
C GLU A 60 16.92 -1.28 1.42
N PRO A 61 16.98 -2.29 0.52
CA PRO A 61 16.38 -3.61 0.77
C PRO A 61 16.90 -4.31 2.02
N GLU A 62 18.15 -4.05 2.39
CA GLU A 62 18.83 -4.58 3.57
C GLU A 62 18.14 -4.14 4.88
N ASP A 63 17.53 -2.95 4.90
CA ASP A 63 16.79 -2.39 6.05
C ASP A 63 15.61 -3.28 6.49
N LEU A 64 15.09 -4.15 5.61
CA LEU A 64 14.01 -5.08 5.96
C LEU A 64 14.48 -6.22 6.87
N THR A 65 15.78 -6.48 6.93
CA THR A 65 16.37 -7.58 7.71
C THR A 65 17.08 -7.11 8.98
N ASP A 66 17.23 -5.80 9.14
CA ASP A 66 17.89 -5.22 10.29
C ASP A 66 17.00 -5.32 11.53
N GLU A 67 17.55 -5.83 12.62
CA GLU A 67 16.90 -5.77 13.94
C GLU A 67 16.94 -4.32 14.42
N LEU A 68 15.76 -3.72 14.63
CA LEU A 68 15.67 -2.36 15.14
C LEU A 68 16.31 -2.27 16.52
N GLU A 69 17.31 -1.40 16.66
CA GLU A 69 17.92 -1.10 17.96
C GLU A 69 16.83 -0.58 18.92
N VAL A 70 16.89 -1.01 20.19
CA VAL A 70 15.86 -0.68 21.19
C VAL A 70 15.70 0.84 21.37
N GLU A 71 16.77 1.61 21.12
CA GLU A 71 16.76 3.07 21.11
C GLU A 71 15.83 3.70 20.05
N GLU A 72 15.56 3.02 18.93
CA GLU A 72 14.70 3.53 17.84
C GLU A 72 13.23 3.14 18.00
N VAL A 73 12.92 2.26 18.96
CA VAL A 73 11.56 1.84 19.27
C VAL A 73 10.80 3.03 19.88
N PRO A 74 9.67 3.47 19.29
CA PRO A 74 8.88 4.55 19.85
C PRO A 74 8.44 4.22 21.28
N GLN A 75 8.74 5.11 22.24
CA GLN A 75 8.43 4.98 23.69
C GLN A 75 6.95 4.68 24.01
N VAL A 76 6.05 4.80 23.03
CA VAL A 76 4.63 4.43 23.13
C VAL A 76 4.39 2.90 23.19
N LEU A 77 5.36 2.08 22.79
CA LEU A 77 5.25 0.61 22.78
C LEU A 77 5.97 -0.07 23.95
N SER A 78 6.71 0.65 24.77
CA SER A 78 7.34 0.13 25.98
C SER A 78 6.34 0.25 27.15
N PRO A 79 5.68 -0.84 27.60
CA PRO A 79 4.89 -0.79 28.81
C PRO A 79 5.88 -0.72 29.96
N MET A 80 5.92 0.44 30.61
CA MET A 80 6.69 0.75 31.81
C MET A 80 8.14 1.16 31.55
N GLY A 81 8.40 2.46 31.81
CA GLY A 81 9.71 2.88 32.26
C GLY A 81 10.13 1.99 33.42
N SER A 82 11.34 1.46 33.33
CA SER A 82 12.03 0.75 34.39
C SER A 82 11.88 1.58 35.68
N ALA A 83 11.06 1.07 36.60
CA ALA A 83 11.03 1.59 37.95
C ALA A 83 12.35 1.22 38.61
N GLU A 84 13.28 2.17 38.64
CA GLU A 84 14.26 2.28 39.71
C GLU A 84 13.68 3.14 40.84
#